data_AF-A0A833GCW5-F1
#
_entry.id   AF-A0A833GCW5-F1
#
_cell.length_a   1.000
_cell.length_b   1.000
_cell.length_c   1.000
_cell.angle_alpha   90.00
_cell.angle_beta   90.00
_cell.angle_gamma   90.00
#
_symmetry.space_group_name_H-M   'P 1'
#
loop_
_entity.id
_entity.type
_entity.pdbx_description
1 polymer ?
#
loop_
_entity_poly.entity_id
_entity_poly.type
_entity_poly.pdbx_seq_one_letter_code
_entity_poly.pdbx_strand_id
1 'polypeptide(L)'
;MSAAEAAAESAAKAGAKSAAKPAATPAATPQIALSVRDLYVRFGPSEVLKGVDLDVYKGEIMGFVGASGAGKSVLLRTVIGLIQPISGSIEVFGHELTNADIEEREVIERHWGILFQQGALFSSLNVRQNVQFPMREYLDLSQRLMDEVAAAKLKMVGLPPDVGNKMPSELSGGMVKRVALARALALDPQIVFLDEPTSGLDPISAGEFDSLIRTLQQTLGLTVFMVTHDLDSLHSVCDRIAVLVDGKVMAAGPMSTMMASEHPWLKAYFRGKRSRGAGAA
;
A
#
# COMPACT_ATOMS: atom_id res chain seq x y z
N MET A 1 17.73 -39.94 -63.22
CA MET A 1 16.53 -39.40 -62.54
C MET A 1 16.14 -40.37 -61.46
N SER A 2 16.88 -40.29 -60.36
CA SER A 2 16.95 -41.27 -59.29
C SER A 2 15.99 -40.91 -58.16
N ALA A 3 15.74 -41.88 -57.29
CA ALA A 3 14.82 -41.91 -56.16
C ALA A 3 15.01 -40.81 -55.07
N ALA A 4 15.60 -39.65 -55.39
CA ALA A 4 15.78 -38.50 -54.51
C ALA A 4 14.72 -37.39 -54.70
N GLU A 5 13.98 -37.35 -55.82
CA GLU A 5 12.95 -36.32 -56.06
C GLU A 5 11.55 -36.71 -55.58
N ALA A 6 11.28 -37.99 -55.32
CA ALA A 6 9.98 -38.45 -54.79
C ALA A 6 9.84 -38.33 -53.26
N ALA A 7 10.92 -37.99 -52.54
CA ALA A 7 10.91 -37.83 -51.09
C ALA A 7 10.72 -36.37 -50.63
N ALA A 8 10.78 -35.39 -51.53
CA ALA A 8 10.73 -33.97 -51.18
C ALA A 8 9.31 -33.35 -51.24
N GLU A 9 8.33 -34.03 -51.83
CA GLU A 9 6.97 -33.49 -52.04
C GLU A 9 5.91 -33.99 -51.03
N SER A 10 6.29 -34.88 -50.11
CA SER A 10 5.41 -35.36 -49.03
C SER A 10 5.59 -34.60 -47.70
N ALA A 11 6.46 -33.59 -47.63
CA ALA A 11 6.75 -32.84 -46.41
C ALA A 11 6.01 -31.49 -46.30
N ALA A 12 5.17 -31.12 -47.29
CA ALA A 12 4.57 -29.78 -47.39
C ALA A 12 3.03 -29.73 -47.27
N LYS A 13 2.39 -30.72 -46.63
CA LYS A 13 0.96 -30.65 -46.27
C LYS A 13 0.75 -30.77 -44.76
N ALA A 14 0.95 -29.60 -44.14
CA ALA A 14 0.03 -29.00 -43.17
C ALA A 14 -0.39 -29.86 -41.98
N GLY A 15 0.49 -29.89 -40.98
CA GLY A 15 0.08 -30.07 -39.59
C GLY A 15 -0.83 -28.94 -39.14
N ALA A 16 -2.12 -29.24 -38.99
CA ALA A 16 -3.05 -28.47 -38.18
C ALA A 16 -3.39 -29.30 -36.93
N LYS A 17 -2.40 -29.50 -36.05
CA LYS A 17 -2.67 -29.91 -34.67
C LYS A 17 -2.93 -28.64 -33.87
N SER A 18 -4.22 -28.41 -33.61
CA SER A 18 -4.75 -27.43 -32.68
C SER A 18 -3.89 -27.39 -31.42
N ALA A 19 -3.16 -26.29 -31.24
CA ALA A 19 -2.46 -26.00 -30.01
C ALA A 19 -3.53 -25.74 -28.95
N ALA A 20 -3.79 -26.75 -28.12
CA ALA A 20 -4.59 -26.59 -26.92
C ALA A 20 -3.95 -25.49 -26.06
N LYS A 21 -4.71 -24.41 -25.86
CA LYS A 21 -4.42 -23.33 -24.92
C LYS A 21 -3.96 -23.95 -23.60
N PRO A 22 -2.83 -23.52 -23.00
CA PRO A 22 -2.42 -24.05 -21.70
C PRO A 22 -3.57 -23.88 -20.72
N ALA A 23 -3.99 -24.99 -20.12
CA ALA A 23 -5.00 -24.98 -19.07
C ALA A 23 -4.54 -24.00 -17.99
N ALA A 24 -5.38 -23.01 -17.70
CA ALA A 24 -5.11 -22.04 -16.65
C ALA A 24 -4.83 -22.81 -15.36
N THR A 25 -3.66 -22.59 -14.78
CA THR A 25 -3.33 -23.00 -13.42
C THR A 25 -4.51 -22.60 -12.52
N PRO A 26 -5.03 -23.50 -11.65
CA PRO A 26 -6.10 -23.13 -10.73
C PRO A 26 -5.62 -21.90 -9.95
N ALA A 27 -6.41 -20.82 -10.00
CA ALA A 27 -6.08 -19.56 -9.35
C ALA A 27 -5.80 -19.85 -7.87
N ALA A 28 -4.54 -19.68 -7.47
CA ALA A 28 -4.13 -19.82 -6.08
C ALA A 28 -5.00 -18.87 -5.25
N THR A 29 -5.56 -19.37 -4.14
CA THR A 29 -6.31 -18.54 -3.20
C THR A 29 -5.41 -17.37 -2.78
N PRO A 30 -5.87 -16.11 -2.93
CA PRO A 30 -5.02 -14.96 -2.63
C PRO A 30 -4.61 -14.99 -1.15
N GLN A 31 -3.29 -14.92 -0.90
CA GLN A 31 -2.75 -14.96 0.45
C GLN A 31 -3.03 -13.63 1.17
N ILE A 32 -3.58 -13.69 2.38
CA ILE A 32 -3.89 -12.50 3.19
C ILE A 32 -2.60 -11.97 3.84
N ALA A 33 -2.38 -10.67 3.72
CA ALA A 33 -1.31 -9.92 4.37
C ALA A 33 -1.77 -9.30 5.70
N LEU A 34 -2.99 -8.76 5.72
CA LEU A 34 -3.64 -8.19 6.91
C LEU A 34 -5.09 -8.69 6.96
N SER A 35 -5.48 -9.25 8.09
CA SER A 35 -6.85 -9.67 8.41
C SER A 35 -7.29 -8.93 9.67
N VAL A 36 -8.42 -8.23 9.57
CA VAL A 36 -9.10 -7.59 10.70
C VAL A 36 -10.46 -8.25 10.85
N ARG A 37 -10.82 -8.67 12.06
CA ARG A 37 -12.08 -9.35 12.34
C ARG A 37 -12.78 -8.75 13.55
N ASP A 38 -14.06 -8.46 13.38
CA ASP A 38 -14.97 -7.97 14.42
C ASP A 38 -14.34 -6.86 15.30
N LEU A 39 -13.63 -5.92 14.67
CA LEU A 39 -12.82 -4.94 15.40
C LEU A 39 -13.68 -3.80 15.94
N TYR A 40 -13.57 -3.55 17.25
CA TYR A 40 -14.25 -2.46 17.93
C TYR A 40 -13.25 -1.53 18.63
N VAL A 41 -13.50 -0.22 18.51
CA VAL A 41 -12.71 0.83 19.17
C VAL A 41 -13.63 1.91 19.70
N ARG A 42 -13.43 2.30 20.96
CA ARG A 42 -14.25 3.32 21.66
C ARG A 42 -13.35 4.32 22.39
N PHE A 43 -13.74 5.59 22.37
CA PHE A 43 -13.17 6.64 23.21
C PHE A 43 -14.23 7.21 24.14
N GLY A 44 -14.13 6.91 25.43
CA GLY A 44 -15.16 7.29 26.41
C GLY A 44 -16.52 6.70 26.01
N PRO A 45 -17.57 7.53 25.80
CA PRO A 45 -18.88 7.05 25.35
C PRO A 45 -19.00 6.85 23.83
N SER A 46 -18.00 7.28 23.04
CA SER A 46 -18.10 7.32 21.58
C SER A 46 -17.47 6.08 20.93
N GLU A 47 -18.29 5.23 20.33
CA GLU A 47 -17.83 4.11 19.50
C GLU A 47 -17.44 4.59 18.10
N VAL A 48 -16.17 4.41 17.76
CA VAL A 48 -15.63 4.85 16.46
C VAL A 48 -15.58 3.71 15.46
N LEU A 49 -15.12 2.52 15.86
CA LEU A 49 -15.14 1.31 15.03
C LEU A 49 -16.10 0.30 15.66
N LYS A 50 -16.94 -0.33 14.83
CA LYS A 50 -18.14 -1.08 15.27
C LYS A 50 -18.25 -2.45 14.59
N GLY A 51 -17.28 -3.33 14.82
CA GLY A 51 -17.23 -4.64 14.16
C GLY A 51 -16.74 -4.48 12.73
N VAL A 52 -15.50 -4.02 12.59
CA VAL A 52 -14.85 -3.87 11.28
C VAL A 52 -14.24 -5.20 10.87
N ASP A 53 -14.62 -5.68 9.69
CA ASP A 53 -13.98 -6.78 9.00
C ASP A 53 -13.27 -6.27 7.73
N LEU A 54 -12.01 -6.66 7.55
CA LEU A 54 -11.21 -6.25 6.40
C LEU A 54 -10.10 -7.24 6.09
N ASP A 55 -9.94 -7.55 4.80
CA ASP A 55 -8.83 -8.33 4.28
C ASP A 55 -8.04 -7.55 3.23
N VAL A 56 -6.73 -7.50 3.45
CA VAL A 56 -5.74 -7.03 2.49
C VAL A 56 -4.92 -8.22 2.02
N TYR A 57 -4.85 -8.43 0.72
CA TYR A 57 -4.08 -9.50 0.11
C TYR A 57 -2.64 -9.08 -0.18
N LYS A 58 -1.74 -10.06 -0.16
CA LYS A 58 -0.32 -9.81 -0.45
C LYS A 58 -0.14 -9.24 -1.85
N GLY A 59 0.68 -8.19 -1.92
CA GLY A 59 1.05 -7.53 -3.15
C GLY A 59 -0.06 -6.70 -3.78
N GLU A 60 -1.18 -6.42 -3.08
CA GLU A 60 -2.20 -5.49 -3.57
C GLU A 60 -2.02 -4.09 -2.98
N ILE A 61 -2.56 -3.09 -3.68
CA ILE A 61 -2.79 -1.75 -3.15
C ILE A 61 -4.26 -1.64 -2.73
N MET A 62 -4.51 -1.67 -1.42
CA MET A 62 -5.82 -1.44 -0.82
C MET A 62 -5.99 0.05 -0.46
N GLY A 63 -6.91 0.72 -1.14
CA GLY A 63 -7.40 2.05 -0.77
C GLY A 63 -8.46 1.98 0.31
N PHE A 64 -8.35 2.83 1.34
CA PHE A 64 -9.29 2.88 2.45
C PHE A 64 -9.90 4.28 2.57
N VAL A 65 -11.21 4.37 2.36
CA VAL A 65 -11.92 5.65 2.23
C VAL A 65 -13.15 5.69 3.12
N GLY A 66 -13.74 6.87 3.28
CA GLY A 66 -14.87 7.06 4.17
C GLY A 66 -15.06 8.52 4.54
N ALA A 67 -16.20 8.86 5.15
CA ALA A 67 -16.50 10.22 5.56
C ALA A 67 -15.42 10.78 6.51
N SER A 68 -15.31 12.11 6.59
CA SER A 68 -14.50 12.74 7.63
C SER A 68 -15.01 12.31 9.00
N GLY A 69 -14.11 11.92 9.89
CA GLY A 69 -14.48 11.39 11.22
C GLY A 69 -15.02 9.95 11.24
N ALA A 70 -15.09 9.24 10.10
CA ALA A 70 -15.62 7.87 10.07
C ALA A 70 -14.76 6.82 10.80
N GLY A 71 -13.52 7.18 11.21
CA GLY A 71 -12.61 6.28 11.93
C GLY A 71 -11.44 5.74 11.10
N LYS A 72 -11.14 6.28 9.91
CA LYS A 72 -10.04 5.79 9.04
C LYS A 72 -8.67 5.79 9.73
N SER A 73 -8.27 6.95 10.28
CA SER A 73 -7.00 7.06 11.01
C SER A 73 -7.03 6.27 12.32
N VAL A 74 -8.21 6.07 12.91
CA VAL A 74 -8.37 5.20 14.09
C VAL A 74 -8.11 3.75 13.71
N LEU A 75 -8.68 3.26 12.60
CA LEU A 75 -8.41 1.91 12.10
C LEU A 75 -6.93 1.73 11.79
N LEU A 76 -6.33 2.63 11.00
CA LEU A 76 -4.90 2.56 10.68
C LEU A 76 -4.06 2.48 11.95
N ARG A 77 -4.27 3.39 12.91
CA ARG A 77 -3.57 3.43 14.20
C ARG A 77 -3.83 2.20 15.07
N THR A 78 -5.00 1.57 14.96
CA THR A 78 -5.31 0.33 15.68
C THR A 78 -4.57 -0.85 15.05
N VAL A 79 -4.50 -0.91 13.72
CA VAL A 79 -3.75 -1.95 12.98
C VAL A 79 -2.25 -1.90 13.28
N ILE A 80 -1.65 -0.71 13.31
CA ILE A 80 -0.24 -0.54 13.73
C ILE A 80 -0.08 -0.54 15.27
N GLY A 81 -1.17 -0.82 16.00
CA GLY A 81 -1.24 -0.98 17.45
C GLY A 81 -0.88 0.25 18.29
N LEU A 82 -1.00 1.46 17.76
CA LEU A 82 -0.96 2.71 18.52
C LEU A 82 -2.25 2.96 19.32
N ILE A 83 -3.33 2.27 18.97
CA ILE A 83 -4.61 2.28 19.70
C ILE A 83 -4.96 0.83 20.01
N GLN A 84 -5.28 0.55 21.27
CA GLN A 84 -5.76 -0.77 21.68
C GLN A 84 -7.27 -0.90 21.40
N PRO A 85 -7.70 -1.96 20.68
CA PRO A 85 -9.12 -2.21 20.50
C PRO A 85 -9.78 -2.68 21.79
N ILE A 86 -11.11 -2.54 21.86
CA ILE A 86 -11.89 -3.09 22.97
C ILE A 86 -12.23 -4.57 22.77
N SER A 87 -12.32 -5.00 21.50
CA SER A 87 -12.53 -6.38 21.08
C SER A 87 -12.22 -6.53 19.59
N GLY A 88 -12.15 -7.78 19.14
CA GLY A 88 -11.79 -8.16 17.77
C GLY A 88 -10.36 -8.68 17.68
N SER A 89 -9.94 -9.03 16.48
CA SER A 89 -8.61 -9.57 16.21
C SER A 89 -7.97 -8.92 14.97
N ILE A 90 -6.65 -8.87 14.99
CA ILE A 90 -5.83 -8.29 13.93
C ILE A 90 -4.68 -9.25 13.69
N GLU A 91 -4.63 -9.83 12.50
CA GLU A 91 -3.54 -10.71 12.08
C GLU A 91 -2.76 -10.07 10.94
N VAL A 92 -1.43 -10.08 11.04
CA VAL A 92 -0.54 -9.65 9.98
C VAL A 92 0.39 -10.79 9.61
N PHE A 93 0.37 -11.17 8.33
CA PHE A 93 1.07 -12.35 7.80
C PHE A 93 0.77 -13.66 8.56
N GLY A 94 -0.43 -13.78 9.13
CA GLY A 94 -0.88 -14.93 9.92
C GLY A 94 -0.44 -14.90 11.39
N HIS A 95 0.15 -13.79 11.86
CA HIS A 95 0.48 -13.58 13.26
C HIS A 95 -0.54 -12.65 13.92
N GLU A 96 -1.19 -13.11 14.98
CA GLU A 96 -2.12 -12.29 15.78
C GLU A 96 -1.36 -11.18 16.52
N LEU A 97 -1.87 -9.95 16.48
CA LEU A 97 -1.26 -8.77 17.09
C LEU A 97 -1.99 -8.27 18.33
N THR A 98 -3.30 -8.53 18.46
CA THR A 98 -4.12 -7.93 19.52
C THR A 98 -3.69 -8.40 20.90
N ASN A 99 -3.25 -9.66 21.00
CA ASN A 99 -2.82 -10.31 22.24
C ASN A 99 -1.34 -10.70 22.22
N ALA A 100 -0.58 -10.25 21.22
CA ALA A 100 0.85 -10.53 21.13
C ALA A 100 1.59 -9.86 22.29
N ASP A 101 2.63 -10.52 22.79
CA ASP A 101 3.55 -9.87 23.71
C ASP A 101 4.45 -8.86 22.98
N ILE A 102 5.28 -8.15 23.74
CA ILE A 102 6.14 -7.09 23.19
C ILE A 102 7.17 -7.66 22.21
N GLU A 103 7.74 -8.83 22.50
CA GLU A 103 8.79 -9.43 21.67
C GLU A 103 8.22 -9.96 20.35
N GLU A 104 7.09 -10.66 20.40
CA GLU A 104 6.35 -11.13 19.22
C GLU A 104 5.98 -9.95 18.31
N ARG A 105 5.53 -8.86 18.93
CA ARG A 105 5.12 -7.67 18.22
C ARG A 105 6.29 -6.94 17.57
N GLU A 106 7.43 -6.80 18.24
CA GLU A 106 8.64 -6.21 17.64
C GLU A 106 9.08 -6.97 16.39
N VAL A 107 8.99 -8.31 16.38
CA VAL A 107 9.33 -9.11 15.21
C VAL A 107 8.39 -8.80 14.05
N ILE A 108 7.08 -8.68 14.30
CA ILE A 108 6.10 -8.37 13.26
C ILE A 108 6.25 -6.92 12.76
N GLU A 109 6.50 -5.97 13.66
CA GLU A 109 6.64 -4.55 13.35
C GLU A 109 7.80 -4.25 12.39
N ARG A 110 8.86 -5.07 12.40
CA ARG A 110 9.97 -4.98 11.42
C ARG A 110 9.55 -5.29 9.99
N HIS A 111 8.41 -5.98 9.79
CA HIS A 111 7.90 -6.34 8.48
C HIS A 111 6.95 -5.31 7.88
N TRP A 112 6.73 -4.17 8.55
CA TRP A 112 5.95 -3.07 7.99
C TRP A 112 6.64 -1.70 8.01
N GLY A 113 6.23 -0.86 7.08
CA GLY A 113 6.62 0.55 7.02
C GLY A 113 5.42 1.45 7.22
N ILE A 114 5.63 2.64 7.79
CA ILE A 114 4.55 3.62 8.01
C ILE A 114 4.96 4.99 7.47
N LEU A 115 4.08 5.57 6.66
CA LEU A 115 4.10 6.97 6.26
C LEU A 115 2.89 7.66 6.87
N PHE A 116 3.14 8.59 7.79
CA PHE A 116 2.11 9.46 8.36
C PHE A 116 1.84 10.66 7.45
N GLN A 117 0.65 11.25 7.54
CA GLN A 117 0.19 12.37 6.70
C GLN A 117 1.20 13.52 6.51
N GLN A 118 1.90 13.92 7.57
CA GLN A 118 2.91 15.00 7.54
C GLN A 118 4.36 14.48 7.40
N GLY A 119 4.53 13.21 7.02
CA GLY A 119 5.81 12.49 6.98
C GLY A 119 6.38 12.14 8.36
N ALA A 120 6.19 13.00 9.36
CA ALA A 120 6.68 12.84 10.73
C ALA A 120 8.19 12.56 10.80
N LEU A 121 8.98 13.31 10.02
CA LEU A 121 10.44 13.27 10.10
C LEU A 121 10.92 13.91 11.40
N PHE A 122 11.97 13.36 12.00
CA PHE A 122 12.64 13.97 13.15
C PHE A 122 13.36 15.24 12.68
N SER A 123 12.93 16.38 13.20
CA SER A 123 13.48 17.70 12.84
C SER A 123 14.91 17.92 13.33
N SER A 124 15.37 17.15 14.32
CA SER A 124 16.73 17.16 14.85
C SER A 124 17.70 16.30 14.04
N LEU A 125 17.20 15.50 13.11
CA LEU A 125 17.99 14.59 12.28
C LEU A 125 17.97 15.08 10.83
N ASN A 126 19.08 14.93 10.12
CA ASN A 126 19.09 15.15 8.67
C ASN A 126 18.32 14.02 7.96
N VAL A 127 18.11 14.17 6.65
CA VAL A 127 17.37 13.20 5.83
C VAL A 127 17.98 11.80 5.91
N ARG A 128 19.30 11.67 5.80
CA ARG A 128 19.96 10.37 5.85
C ARG A 128 19.74 9.69 7.20
N GLN A 129 19.90 10.42 8.29
CA GLN A 129 19.68 9.94 9.65
C GLN A 129 18.22 9.54 9.88
N ASN A 130 17.25 10.27 9.32
CA ASN A 130 15.84 9.89 9.36
C ASN A 130 15.61 8.53 8.69
N VAL A 131 16.20 8.29 7.52
CA VAL A 131 16.10 7.00 6.81
C VAL A 131 16.85 5.89 7.54
N GLN A 132 17.98 6.20 8.18
CA GLN A 132 18.77 5.25 8.97
C GLN A 132 18.12 4.88 10.31
N PHE A 133 17.17 5.67 10.80
CA PHE A 133 16.63 5.50 12.15
C PHE A 133 16.12 4.07 12.42
N PRO A 134 15.27 3.45 11.55
CA PRO A 134 14.85 2.07 11.76
C PRO A 134 16.01 1.06 11.72
N MET A 135 17.02 1.30 10.88
CA MET A 135 18.18 0.42 10.76
C MET A 135 19.02 0.44 12.04
N ARG A 136 19.19 1.62 12.65
CA ARG A 136 19.92 1.78 13.92
C ARG A 136 19.23 1.11 15.09
N GLU A 137 17.91 1.07 15.06
CA GLU A 137 17.10 0.47 16.12
C GLU A 137 17.12 -1.06 16.06
N TYR A 138 17.03 -1.63 14.85
CA TYR A 138 16.73 -3.05 14.69
C TYR A 138 17.85 -3.89 14.06
N LEU A 139 18.89 -3.27 13.48
CA LEU A 139 19.96 -3.97 12.76
C LEU A 139 21.35 -3.61 13.31
N ASP A 140 22.23 -4.60 13.37
CA ASP A 140 23.65 -4.40 13.69
C ASP A 140 24.46 -4.17 12.40
N LEU A 141 24.44 -2.93 11.89
CA LEU A 141 25.14 -2.54 10.65
C LEU A 141 26.21 -1.48 10.92
N SER A 142 27.32 -1.57 10.19
CA SER A 142 28.31 -0.49 10.16
C SER A 142 27.71 0.81 9.61
N GLN A 143 28.21 1.97 10.08
CA GLN A 143 27.75 3.28 9.58
C GLN A 143 27.91 3.40 8.05
N ARG A 144 28.99 2.86 7.48
CA ARG A 144 29.21 2.85 6.02
C ARG A 144 28.07 2.14 5.29
N LEU A 145 27.68 0.96 5.78
CA LEU A 145 26.60 0.19 5.17
C LEU A 145 25.24 0.90 5.33
N MET A 146 24.98 1.50 6.49
CA MET A 146 23.78 2.32 6.69
C MET A 146 23.73 3.55 5.77
N ASP A 147 24.87 4.18 5.47
CA ASP A 147 24.94 5.28 4.51
C ASP A 147 24.62 4.81 3.08
N GLU A 148 25.14 3.66 2.67
CA GLU A 148 24.88 3.04 1.38
C GLU A 148 23.41 2.64 1.22
N VAL A 149 22.83 1.98 2.22
CA VAL A 149 21.40 1.59 2.21
C VAL A 149 20.53 2.85 2.18
N ALA A 150 20.79 3.85 3.02
CA ALA A 150 20.01 5.08 3.02
C ALA A 150 20.06 5.82 1.68
N ALA A 151 21.22 5.89 1.03
CA ALA A 151 21.35 6.45 -0.31
C ALA A 151 20.55 5.66 -1.35
N ALA A 152 20.55 4.32 -1.27
CA ALA A 152 19.75 3.47 -2.15
C ALA A 152 18.24 3.69 -1.94
N LYS A 153 17.76 3.76 -0.69
CA LYS A 153 16.34 4.03 -0.39
C LYS A 153 15.89 5.41 -0.86
N LEU A 154 16.74 6.44 -0.72
CA LEU A 154 16.46 7.77 -1.26
C LEU A 154 16.35 7.75 -2.80
N LYS A 155 17.26 7.03 -3.46
CA LYS A 155 17.20 6.86 -4.92
C LYS A 155 15.93 6.14 -5.38
N MET A 156 15.48 5.12 -4.62
CA MET A 156 14.25 4.37 -4.92
C MET A 156 13.01 5.28 -4.93
N VAL A 157 12.97 6.31 -4.09
CA VAL A 157 11.86 7.29 -4.06
C VAL A 157 12.10 8.49 -5.00
N GLY A 158 13.11 8.41 -5.87
CA GLY A 158 13.42 9.44 -6.85
C GLY A 158 14.15 10.66 -6.29
N LEU A 159 14.79 10.55 -5.13
CA LEU A 159 15.59 11.63 -4.54
C LEU A 159 17.09 11.38 -4.78
N PRO A 160 17.86 12.41 -5.18
CA PRO A 160 19.28 12.27 -5.35
C PRO A 160 20.00 12.17 -3.98
N PRO A 161 21.16 11.49 -3.89
CA PRO A 161 21.81 11.20 -2.60
C PRO A 161 22.24 12.44 -1.79
N ASP A 162 22.48 13.57 -2.44
CA ASP A 162 22.87 14.84 -1.81
C ASP A 162 21.77 15.40 -0.90
N VAL A 163 20.50 15.08 -1.17
CA VAL A 163 19.37 15.41 -0.28
C VAL A 163 19.56 14.80 1.11
N GLY A 164 20.32 13.70 1.23
CA GLY A 164 20.63 13.05 2.50
C GLY A 164 21.26 13.97 3.56
N ASN A 165 21.98 15.03 3.15
CA ASN A 165 22.62 15.96 4.08
C ASN A 165 21.71 17.10 4.54
N LYS A 166 20.55 17.29 3.89
CA LYS A 166 19.62 18.37 4.22
C LYS A 166 18.83 18.06 5.49
N MET A 167 18.40 19.10 6.19
CA MET A 167 17.44 19.06 7.27
C MET A 167 16.00 19.03 6.72
N PRO A 168 15.02 18.44 7.44
CA PRO A 168 13.63 18.42 7.00
C PRO A 168 13.04 19.79 6.69
N SER A 169 13.48 20.85 7.37
CA SER A 169 13.06 22.25 7.13
C SER A 169 13.49 22.81 5.77
N GLU A 170 14.45 22.18 5.10
CA GLU A 170 14.98 22.60 3.79
C GLU A 170 14.29 21.87 2.63
N LEU A 171 13.32 21.01 2.91
CA LEU A 171 12.63 20.16 1.93
C LEU A 171 11.28 20.75 1.53
N SER A 172 10.89 20.54 0.27
CA SER A 172 9.50 20.76 -0.14
C SER A 172 8.58 19.70 0.46
N GLY A 173 7.26 19.95 0.51
CA GLY A 173 6.28 18.98 1.02
C GLY A 173 6.35 17.63 0.31
N GLY A 174 6.54 17.62 -1.01
CA GLY A 174 6.74 16.39 -1.80
C GLY A 174 8.03 15.66 -1.44
N MET A 175 9.12 16.39 -1.22
CA MET A 175 10.38 15.80 -0.75
C MET A 175 10.24 15.19 0.65
N VAL A 176 9.57 15.86 1.58
CA VAL A 176 9.30 15.32 2.94
C VAL A 176 8.56 13.98 2.84
N LYS A 177 7.54 13.89 1.98
CA LYS A 177 6.76 12.65 1.78
C LYS A 177 7.59 11.54 1.16
N ARG A 178 8.42 11.84 0.16
CA ARG A 178 9.34 10.87 -0.45
C ARG A 178 10.40 10.38 0.57
N VAL A 179 10.97 11.27 1.38
CA VAL A 179 11.89 10.87 2.46
C VAL A 179 11.18 10.01 3.50
N ALA A 180 9.95 10.34 3.89
CA ALA A 180 9.16 9.53 4.81
C ALA A 180 8.87 8.14 4.24
N LEU A 181 8.61 8.03 2.94
CA LEU A 181 8.46 6.75 2.24
C LEU A 181 9.78 5.96 2.22
N ALA A 182 10.92 6.62 1.95
CA ALA A 182 12.24 5.98 2.01
C ALA A 182 12.55 5.43 3.40
N ARG A 183 12.19 6.16 4.46
CA ARG A 183 12.28 5.68 5.85
C ARG A 183 11.34 4.50 6.09
N ALA A 184 10.10 4.54 5.61
CA ALA A 184 9.16 3.43 5.74
C ALA A 184 9.70 2.15 5.06
N LEU A 185 10.44 2.29 3.97
CA LEU A 185 11.06 1.19 3.23
C LEU A 185 12.43 0.76 3.78
N ALA A 186 12.93 1.38 4.85
CA ALA A 186 14.31 1.22 5.33
C ALA A 186 14.67 -0.24 5.65
N LEU A 187 13.73 -1.00 6.22
CA LEU A 187 13.90 -2.40 6.62
C LEU A 187 13.37 -3.41 5.59
N ASP A 188 13.06 -2.97 4.37
CA ASP A 188 12.44 -3.82 3.34
C ASP A 188 11.14 -4.51 3.81
N PRO A 189 10.13 -3.71 4.23
CA PRO A 189 8.89 -4.26 4.74
C PRO A 189 8.11 -5.02 3.67
N GLN A 190 7.27 -5.96 4.10
CA GLN A 190 6.33 -6.67 3.23
C GLN A 190 5.02 -5.89 3.04
N ILE A 191 4.65 -5.03 4.00
CA ILE A 191 3.49 -4.15 3.92
C ILE A 191 3.85 -2.70 4.30
N VAL A 192 3.30 -1.72 3.58
CA VAL A 192 3.44 -0.30 3.94
C VAL A 192 2.06 0.32 4.17
N PHE A 193 1.93 1.01 5.29
CA PHE A 193 0.78 1.80 5.68
C PHE A 193 1.00 3.27 5.30
N LEU A 194 0.11 3.81 4.47
CA LEU A 194 0.16 5.19 3.99
C LEU A 194 -1.07 5.95 4.50
N ASP A 195 -0.86 6.97 5.33
CA ASP A 195 -1.92 7.86 5.80
C ASP A 195 -1.90 9.15 4.98
N GLU A 196 -2.84 9.32 4.05
CA GLU A 196 -3.01 10.51 3.21
C GLU A 196 -1.71 10.90 2.44
N PRO A 197 -1.11 9.96 1.68
CA PRO A 197 0.20 10.14 1.08
C PRO A 197 0.28 11.27 0.04
N THR A 198 -0.83 11.67 -0.59
CA THR A 198 -0.86 12.74 -1.59
C THR A 198 -1.40 14.07 -1.05
N SER A 199 -1.92 14.13 0.19
CA SER A 199 -2.52 15.35 0.75
C SER A 199 -1.55 16.55 0.78
N GLY A 200 -1.98 17.72 0.32
CA GLY A 200 -1.15 18.94 0.34
C GLY A 200 -0.08 18.98 -0.76
N LEU A 201 -0.07 18.01 -1.68
CA LEU A 201 0.68 18.10 -2.92
C LEU A 201 -0.19 18.74 -4.01
N ASP A 202 0.46 19.40 -4.97
CA ASP A 202 -0.21 19.79 -6.21
C ASP A 202 -0.55 18.54 -7.05
N PRO A 203 -1.51 18.63 -7.99
CA PRO A 203 -1.97 17.47 -8.76
C PRO A 203 -0.87 16.73 -9.53
N ILE A 204 0.16 17.44 -10.01
CA ILE A 204 1.27 16.82 -10.75
C ILE A 204 2.11 16.00 -9.79
N SER A 205 2.54 16.60 -8.68
CA SER A 205 3.31 15.91 -7.64
C SER A 205 2.56 14.73 -7.02
N ALA A 206 1.24 14.84 -6.86
CA ALA A 206 0.38 13.75 -6.38
C ALA A 206 0.39 12.56 -7.36
N GLY A 207 0.18 12.82 -8.65
CA GLY A 207 0.22 11.78 -9.69
C GLY A 207 1.59 11.11 -9.84
N GLU A 208 2.68 11.86 -9.67
CA GLU A 208 4.03 11.29 -9.62
C GLU A 208 4.24 10.40 -8.40
N PHE A 209 3.70 10.80 -7.24
CA PHE A 209 3.78 10.01 -6.01
C PHE A 209 2.99 8.71 -6.10
N ASP A 210 1.79 8.77 -6.68
CA ASP A 210 0.97 7.60 -6.99
C ASP A 210 1.70 6.64 -7.93
N SER A 211 2.26 7.17 -9.02
CA SER A 211 3.07 6.37 -9.97
C SER A 211 4.26 5.70 -9.29
N LEU A 212 4.90 6.41 -8.34
CA LEU A 212 5.98 5.86 -7.51
C LEU A 212 5.48 4.69 -6.64
N ILE A 213 4.35 4.84 -5.93
CA ILE A 213 3.77 3.75 -5.11
C ILE A 213 3.50 2.53 -5.98
N ARG A 214 2.87 2.72 -7.15
CA ARG A 214 2.58 1.61 -8.08
C ARG A 214 3.84 0.92 -8.56
N THR A 215 4.88 1.69 -8.91
CA THR A 215 6.17 1.15 -9.35
C THR A 215 6.82 0.32 -8.24
N LEU A 216 6.80 0.81 -6.99
CA LEU A 216 7.35 0.10 -5.84
C LEU A 216 6.58 -1.20 -5.56
N GLN A 217 5.26 -1.16 -5.60
CA GLN A 217 4.43 -2.36 -5.45
C GLN A 217 4.75 -3.42 -6.51
N GLN A 218 4.82 -3.04 -7.79
CA GLN A 218 5.12 -3.99 -8.87
C GLN A 218 6.54 -4.55 -8.81
N THR A 219 7.51 -3.72 -8.43
CA THR A 219 8.93 -4.09 -8.44
C THR A 219 9.32 -4.92 -7.21
N LEU A 220 8.75 -4.62 -6.04
CA LEU A 220 9.10 -5.25 -4.77
C LEU A 220 8.08 -6.29 -4.30
N GLY A 221 6.94 -6.43 -4.97
CA GLY A 221 5.82 -7.24 -4.48
C GLY A 221 5.21 -6.69 -3.19
N LEU A 222 5.34 -5.37 -2.97
CA LEU A 222 4.95 -4.72 -1.72
C LEU A 222 3.44 -4.69 -1.55
N THR A 223 2.95 -5.02 -0.37
CA THR A 223 1.53 -4.80 -0.01
C THR A 223 1.35 -3.36 0.46
N VAL A 224 0.32 -2.66 -0.01
CA VAL A 224 0.07 -1.26 0.37
C VAL A 224 -1.31 -1.11 0.97
N PHE A 225 -1.37 -0.58 2.19
CA PHE A 225 -2.61 -0.13 2.81
C PHE A 225 -2.61 1.40 2.81
N MET A 226 -3.48 2.01 2.02
CA MET A 226 -3.50 3.45 1.81
C MET A 226 -4.82 4.08 2.26
N VAL A 227 -4.77 4.91 3.30
CA VAL A 227 -5.87 5.81 3.64
C VAL A 227 -5.77 7.04 2.76
N THR A 228 -6.82 7.37 2.03
CA THR A 228 -6.88 8.59 1.21
C THR A 228 -8.31 9.10 1.09
N HIS A 229 -8.46 10.39 0.79
CA HIS A 229 -9.72 10.97 0.31
C HIS A 229 -9.65 11.43 -1.15
N ASP A 230 -8.49 11.28 -1.79
CA ASP A 230 -8.25 11.65 -3.18
C ASP A 230 -8.80 10.58 -4.13
N LEU A 231 -9.80 10.97 -4.94
CA LEU A 231 -10.44 10.08 -5.90
C LEU A 231 -9.50 9.68 -7.04
N ASP A 232 -8.57 10.56 -7.42
CA ASP A 232 -7.66 10.31 -8.52
C ASP A 232 -6.67 9.19 -8.13
N SER A 233 -6.10 9.25 -6.93
CA SER A 233 -5.26 8.18 -6.37
C SER A 233 -6.00 6.84 -6.28
N LEU A 234 -7.26 6.85 -5.85
CA LEU A 234 -8.05 5.61 -5.77
C LEU A 234 -8.27 4.97 -7.14
N HIS A 235 -8.41 5.78 -8.19
CA HIS A 235 -8.65 5.29 -9.54
C HIS A 235 -7.34 4.89 -10.24
N SER A 236 -6.23 5.54 -9.90
CA SER A 236 -4.95 5.37 -10.57
C SER A 236 -4.12 4.20 -10.04
N VAL A 237 -4.10 3.96 -8.72
CA VAL A 237 -3.17 3.00 -8.10
C VAL A 237 -3.80 1.86 -7.33
N CYS A 238 -5.01 2.02 -6.79
CA CYS A 238 -5.62 1.00 -5.94
C CYS A 238 -6.16 -0.19 -6.77
N ASP A 239 -5.82 -1.41 -6.35
CA ASP A 239 -6.42 -2.62 -6.90
C ASP A 239 -7.81 -2.87 -6.30
N ARG A 240 -7.94 -2.60 -4.99
CA ARG A 240 -9.20 -2.69 -4.23
C ARG A 240 -9.39 -1.47 -3.34
N ILE A 241 -10.65 -1.17 -3.06
CA ILE A 241 -11.08 -0.06 -2.21
C ILE A 241 -12.02 -0.62 -1.14
N ALA A 242 -11.78 -0.26 0.11
CA ALA A 242 -12.71 -0.48 1.21
C ALA A 242 -13.29 0.86 1.71
N VAL A 243 -14.60 0.87 1.93
CA VAL A 243 -15.36 2.07 2.31
C VAL A 243 -15.88 1.93 3.74
N LEU A 244 -15.43 2.83 4.62
CA LEU A 244 -15.85 2.96 6.01
C LEU A 244 -16.97 4.00 6.13
N VAL A 245 -18.12 3.56 6.63
CA VAL A 245 -19.25 4.43 6.97
C VAL A 245 -19.80 4.02 8.33
N ASP A 246 -20.04 5.01 9.19
CA ASP A 246 -20.59 4.84 10.54
C ASP A 246 -19.83 3.81 11.39
N GLY A 247 -18.52 3.70 11.18
CA GLY A 247 -17.62 2.79 11.92
C GLY A 247 -17.61 1.35 11.42
N LYS A 248 -18.22 1.06 10.25
CA LYS A 248 -18.24 -0.28 9.62
C LYS A 248 -17.76 -0.25 8.17
N VAL A 249 -17.07 -1.31 7.76
CA VAL A 249 -16.74 -1.51 6.34
C VAL A 249 -18.01 -1.91 5.62
N MET A 250 -18.51 -0.99 4.80
CA MET A 250 -19.76 -1.17 4.07
C MET A 250 -19.56 -1.91 2.74
N ALA A 251 -18.43 -1.67 2.08
CA ALA A 251 -18.09 -2.31 0.82
C ALA A 251 -16.57 -2.45 0.72
N ALA A 252 -16.10 -3.56 0.14
CA ALA A 252 -14.70 -3.78 -0.18
C ALA A 252 -14.60 -4.52 -1.53
N GLY A 253 -13.81 -4.01 -2.46
CA GLY A 253 -13.70 -4.58 -3.80
C GLY A 253 -13.03 -3.64 -4.80
N PRO A 254 -12.87 -4.06 -6.06
CA PRO A 254 -12.34 -3.19 -7.11
C PRO A 254 -13.20 -1.94 -7.30
N MET A 255 -12.66 -0.92 -7.98
CA MET A 255 -13.37 0.33 -8.29
C MET A 255 -14.74 0.07 -8.95
N SER A 256 -14.86 -0.97 -9.78
CA SER A 256 -16.14 -1.37 -10.40
C SER A 256 -17.22 -1.73 -9.38
N THR A 257 -16.86 -2.35 -8.25
CA THR A 257 -17.80 -2.64 -7.15
C THR A 257 -18.31 -1.34 -6.52
N MET A 258 -17.42 -0.37 -6.32
CA MET A 258 -17.80 0.94 -5.79
C MET A 258 -18.72 1.68 -6.75
N MET A 259 -18.37 1.66 -8.04
CA MET A 259 -19.15 2.28 -9.10
C MET A 259 -20.50 1.61 -9.33
N ALA A 260 -20.66 0.32 -9.04
CA ALA A 260 -21.93 -0.41 -9.18
C ALA A 260 -22.86 -0.28 -7.97
N SER A 261 -22.35 0.16 -6.82
CA SER A 261 -23.14 0.26 -5.59
C SER A 261 -24.29 1.26 -5.70
N GLU A 262 -25.46 0.86 -5.20
CA GLU A 262 -26.65 1.71 -5.15
C GLU A 262 -26.78 2.50 -3.85
N HIS A 263 -25.85 2.29 -2.91
CA HIS A 263 -25.83 3.00 -1.63
C HIS A 263 -25.68 4.52 -1.83
N PRO A 264 -26.51 5.37 -1.18
CA PRO A 264 -26.51 6.81 -1.41
C PRO A 264 -25.13 7.47 -1.22
N TRP A 265 -24.39 7.05 -0.19
CA TRP A 265 -23.06 7.60 0.09
C TRP A 265 -22.03 7.23 -1.00
N LEU A 266 -22.01 5.97 -1.46
CA LEU A 266 -21.07 5.53 -2.51
C LEU A 266 -21.39 6.25 -3.83
N LYS A 267 -22.67 6.35 -4.18
CA LYS A 267 -23.10 7.13 -5.35
C LYS A 267 -22.64 8.58 -5.27
N ALA A 268 -22.85 9.23 -4.12
CA ALA A 268 -22.46 10.63 -3.95
C ALA A 268 -20.94 10.82 -4.02
N TYR A 269 -20.17 9.90 -3.43
CA TYR A 269 -18.71 9.97 -3.37
C TYR A 269 -18.06 9.66 -4.73
N PHE A 270 -18.40 8.51 -5.34
CA PHE A 270 -17.75 8.03 -6.57
C PHE A 270 -18.41 8.52 -7.87
N ARG A 271 -19.70 8.86 -7.87
CA ARG A 271 -20.42 9.34 -9.07
C ARG A 271 -20.78 10.84 -9.02
N GLY A 272 -20.42 11.55 -7.94
CA GLY A 272 -20.75 12.95 -7.73
C GLY A 272 -20.04 13.92 -8.68
N LYS A 273 -20.47 15.19 -8.71
CA LYS A 273 -19.88 16.22 -9.59
C LYS A 273 -18.36 16.39 -9.44
N ARG A 274 -17.81 16.10 -8.25
CA ARG A 274 -16.37 16.15 -7.97
C ARG A 274 -15.59 14.94 -8.48
N SER A 275 -16.23 13.79 -8.72
CA SER A 275 -15.53 12.62 -9.30
C SER A 275 -15.36 12.71 -10.81
N ARG A 276 -16.17 13.53 -11.49
CA ARG A 276 -16.12 13.72 -12.95
C ARG A 276 -14.96 14.60 -13.45
N GLY A 277 -14.18 15.21 -12.56
CA GLY A 277 -12.93 15.89 -12.92
C GLY A 277 -11.81 14.93 -13.32
N ALA A 278 -11.91 13.65 -12.93
CA ALA A 278 -10.90 12.62 -13.09
C ALA A 278 -10.91 11.89 -14.45
N GLY A 279 -11.89 12.17 -15.32
CA GLY A 279 -12.14 11.38 -16.53
C GLY A 279 -12.66 12.16 -17.73
N ALA A 280 -12.47 13.48 -17.76
CA ALA A 280 -12.81 14.31 -18.90
C ALA A 280 -11.55 15.00 -19.46
N ALA A 281 -10.73 14.22 -20.16
CA ALA A 281 -9.83 14.66 -21.20
C ALA A 281 -9.65 13.51 -22.21
#